data_AF-A0A0P6XMV9-F1
#
_entry.id   AF-A0A0P6XMV9-F1
#
_cell.length_a   1.000
_cell.length_b   1.000
_cell.length_c   1.000
_cell.angle_alpha   90.00
_cell.angle_beta   90.00
_cell.angle_gamma   90.00
#
_symmetry.space_group_name_H-M   'P 1'
#
loop_
_entity.id
_entity.type
_entity.pdbx_description
1 polymer ?
#
loop_
_entity_poly.entity_id
_entity_poly.type
_entity_poly.pdbx_seq_one_letter_code
_entity_poly.pdbx_strand_id
1 'polypeptide(L)'
;MIGTINLNTRCKNLSIRENLMSTFDDKKASFEQRLQKSRANHEANLDKQLADMRVRLLKDAPPALPDAAIRQITRLDHEIKQQRISGMPREMRVQMGGSTPLRQVDSFFIKEFQTNKYLYSNLMSYPTVFCETLEEFFNTFIDDLDVSPSAKRQELNRMVEEAQQTAADSHGGGIFGVNLPGQGCYLNGWLFAYESGKKPSEILQSESHLPSILMTAAHEKLGHGFLAECSVLGKTKSRLGLDMVEVARRFSLRSAEDPLTSLRQQQNGLIHTTSQLVEEGWATWVESYIGQCLWERQHPTHTVEPLIEACQNLPQNIENRQQVKEALLTAMAYLLGDQQANLQALHWAINTIEILGSDFDDYFFSAASQPLRYCIGELLLMRIETQMGPLCAPYAALTAANVAIEPDKISLSDLQTLMDQDPRLHPDTRLAAIAQLSIRNKNDVAEMGRQIEQQLSFSVPPRLLN
;
A
#
# COMPACT_ATOMS: atom_id res chain seq x y z
N MET A 1 34.77 -69.78 17.58
CA MET A 1 33.47 -70.33 17.14
C MET A 1 32.74 -69.20 16.46
N ILE A 2 32.71 -69.25 15.13
CA ILE A 2 32.21 -68.20 14.24
C ILE A 2 30.70 -68.43 14.11
N GLY A 3 29.90 -67.42 14.46
CA GLY A 3 28.43 -67.47 14.44
C GLY A 3 27.85 -66.29 13.65
N THR A 4 27.92 -66.46 12.33
CA THR A 4 27.14 -65.89 11.23
C THR A 4 26.14 -64.76 11.52
N ILE A 5 26.47 -63.58 11.00
CA ILE A 5 25.54 -62.46 10.77
C ILE A 5 24.51 -62.91 9.71
N ASN A 6 23.23 -62.97 10.09
CA ASN A 6 22.14 -63.32 9.20
C ASN A 6 21.65 -62.07 8.43
N LEU A 7 22.06 -61.96 7.17
CA LEU A 7 21.79 -60.87 6.22
C LEU A 7 20.35 -60.85 5.66
N ASN A 8 19.38 -61.52 6.29
CA ASN A 8 18.05 -61.72 5.72
C ASN A 8 16.97 -60.68 6.08
N THR A 9 17.33 -59.60 6.77
CA THR A 9 16.39 -58.52 7.13
C THR A 9 16.63 -57.22 6.34
N ARG A 10 17.32 -57.30 5.19
CA ARG A 10 17.58 -56.15 4.31
C ARG A 10 16.92 -56.19 2.92
N CYS A 11 16.20 -57.26 2.58
CA CYS A 11 15.51 -57.37 1.27
C CYS A 11 13.97 -57.24 1.31
N LYS A 12 13.35 -56.99 2.47
CA LYS A 12 11.89 -56.71 2.55
C LYS A 12 11.51 -55.23 2.51
N ASN A 13 12.48 -54.30 2.57
CA ASN A 13 12.22 -52.85 2.53
C ASN A 13 12.48 -52.19 1.15
N LEU A 14 12.81 -52.96 0.12
CA LEU A 14 12.95 -52.44 -1.25
C LEU A 14 11.68 -52.67 -2.10
N SER A 15 10.97 -53.79 -1.90
CA SER A 15 9.74 -54.10 -2.65
C SER A 15 8.51 -53.24 -2.27
N ILE A 16 8.43 -52.75 -1.02
CA ILE A 16 7.33 -51.85 -0.60
C ILE A 16 7.56 -50.42 -1.11
N ARG A 17 8.83 -49.99 -1.25
CA ARG A 17 9.18 -48.67 -1.78
C ARG A 17 8.97 -48.58 -3.30
N GLU A 18 9.22 -49.66 -4.03
CA GLU A 18 8.99 -49.72 -5.48
C GLU A 18 7.48 -49.74 -5.84
N ASN A 19 6.63 -50.43 -5.06
CA ASN A 19 5.18 -50.41 -5.28
C ASN A 19 4.50 -49.08 -4.88
N LEU A 20 5.07 -48.34 -3.92
CA LEU A 20 4.60 -47.00 -3.54
C LEU A 20 5.05 -45.91 -4.52
N MET A 21 6.23 -46.05 -5.13
CA MET A 21 6.69 -45.13 -6.17
C MET A 21 5.99 -45.35 -7.50
N SER A 22 5.71 -46.59 -7.92
CA SER A 22 4.93 -46.82 -9.16
C SER A 22 3.50 -46.30 -9.07
N THR A 23 2.84 -46.45 -7.91
CA THR A 23 1.50 -45.90 -7.68
C THR A 23 1.50 -44.37 -7.53
N PHE A 24 2.62 -43.74 -7.18
CA PHE A 24 2.76 -42.28 -7.16
C PHE A 24 3.01 -41.73 -8.56
N ASP A 25 3.87 -42.39 -9.35
CA ASP A 25 4.15 -41.99 -10.73
C ASP A 25 2.93 -42.20 -11.65
N ASP A 26 2.16 -43.27 -11.47
CA ASP A 26 0.90 -43.49 -12.19
C ASP A 26 -0.18 -42.44 -11.82
N LYS A 27 -0.22 -42.04 -10.54
CA LYS A 27 -1.13 -40.96 -10.09
C LYS A 27 -0.68 -39.59 -10.58
N LYS A 28 0.63 -39.33 -10.61
CA LYS A 28 1.23 -38.10 -11.15
C LYS A 28 0.98 -37.99 -12.66
N ALA A 29 1.22 -39.06 -13.42
CA ALA A 29 0.93 -39.09 -14.85
C ALA A 29 -0.57 -38.95 -15.14
N SER A 30 -1.43 -39.62 -14.35
CA SER A 30 -2.89 -39.47 -14.45
C SER A 30 -3.38 -38.05 -14.11
N PHE A 31 -2.70 -37.38 -13.16
CA PHE A 31 -2.99 -35.99 -12.80
C PHE A 31 -2.48 -35.02 -13.86
N GLU A 32 -1.25 -35.18 -14.36
CA GLU A 32 -0.68 -34.37 -15.44
C GLU A 32 -1.51 -34.50 -16.72
N GLN A 33 -1.98 -35.71 -17.05
CA GLN A 33 -2.87 -35.93 -18.19
C GLN A 33 -4.25 -35.29 -17.97
N ARG A 34 -4.81 -35.34 -16.75
CA ARG A 34 -6.05 -34.63 -16.40
C ARG A 34 -5.87 -33.13 -16.42
N LEU A 35 -4.71 -32.63 -16.01
CA LEU A 35 -4.36 -31.21 -16.01
C LEU A 35 -4.14 -30.70 -17.44
N GLN A 36 -3.45 -31.45 -18.29
CA GLN A 36 -3.30 -31.14 -19.71
C GLN A 36 -4.64 -31.19 -20.45
N LYS A 37 -5.47 -32.20 -20.16
CA LYS A 37 -6.83 -32.30 -20.73
C LYS A 37 -7.73 -31.16 -20.22
N SER A 38 -7.61 -30.78 -18.95
CA SER A 38 -8.34 -29.64 -18.38
C SER A 38 -7.86 -28.33 -18.99
N ARG A 39 -6.55 -28.13 -19.16
CA ARG A 39 -5.97 -26.97 -19.85
C ARG A 39 -6.39 -26.89 -21.31
N ALA A 40 -6.32 -27.99 -22.07
CA ALA A 40 -6.77 -28.02 -23.46
C ALA A 40 -8.29 -27.79 -23.58
N ASN A 41 -9.09 -28.34 -22.66
CA ASN A 41 -10.53 -28.08 -22.62
C ASN A 41 -10.85 -26.63 -22.20
N HIS A 42 -10.05 -26.06 -21.29
CA HIS A 42 -10.20 -24.68 -20.83
C HIS A 42 -9.77 -23.71 -21.92
N GLU A 43 -8.65 -23.94 -22.61
CA GLU A 43 -8.16 -23.15 -23.75
C GLU A 43 -9.12 -23.22 -24.93
N ALA A 44 -9.63 -24.42 -25.27
CA ALA A 44 -10.67 -24.56 -26.29
C ALA A 44 -12.00 -23.89 -25.90
N ASN A 45 -12.37 -23.91 -24.62
CA ASN A 45 -13.54 -23.18 -24.13
C ASN A 45 -13.30 -21.66 -24.08
N LEU A 46 -12.08 -21.22 -23.76
CA LEU A 46 -11.69 -19.82 -23.69
C LEU A 46 -11.65 -19.24 -25.10
N ASP A 47 -11.09 -19.94 -26.08
CA ASP A 47 -11.08 -19.54 -27.48
C ASP A 47 -12.49 -19.50 -28.06
N LYS A 48 -13.33 -20.48 -27.71
CA LYS A 48 -14.75 -20.49 -28.10
C LYS A 48 -15.52 -19.35 -27.43
N GLN A 49 -15.28 -19.07 -26.15
CA GLN A 49 -15.91 -17.96 -25.43
C GLN A 49 -15.41 -16.61 -25.95
N LEU A 50 -14.13 -16.46 -26.26
CA LEU A 50 -13.54 -15.27 -26.86
C LEU A 50 -14.04 -15.05 -28.30
N ALA A 51 -14.24 -16.12 -29.06
CA ALA A 51 -14.84 -16.06 -30.39
C ALA A 51 -16.34 -15.69 -30.31
N ASP A 52 -17.11 -16.32 -29.44
CA ASP A 52 -18.53 -16.01 -29.21
C ASP A 52 -18.71 -14.59 -28.65
N MET A 53 -17.80 -14.15 -27.79
CA MET A 53 -17.78 -12.80 -27.22
C MET A 53 -17.34 -11.76 -28.25
N ARG A 54 -16.36 -12.06 -29.12
CA ARG A 54 -16.02 -11.20 -30.28
C ARG A 54 -17.19 -11.07 -31.24
N VAL A 55 -17.88 -12.17 -31.55
CA VAL A 55 -19.06 -12.15 -32.44
C VAL A 55 -20.23 -11.39 -31.81
N ARG A 56 -20.42 -11.46 -30.49
CA ARG A 56 -21.41 -10.65 -29.74
C ARG A 56 -21.03 -9.17 -29.69
N LEU A 57 -19.79 -8.85 -29.35
CA LEU A 57 -19.27 -7.48 -29.26
C LEU A 57 -19.23 -6.78 -30.63
N LEU A 58 -19.04 -7.53 -31.72
CA LEU A 58 -19.10 -7.00 -33.09
C LEU A 58 -20.53 -6.91 -33.66
N LYS A 59 -21.52 -7.59 -33.06
CA LYS A 59 -22.93 -7.49 -33.44
C LYS A 59 -23.66 -6.33 -32.76
N ASP A 60 -23.25 -5.98 -31.54
CA ASP A 60 -23.91 -4.97 -30.71
C ASP A 60 -22.98 -3.79 -30.35
N ALA A 61 -22.03 -3.43 -31.22
CA ALA A 61 -21.26 -2.21 -31.04
C ALA A 61 -22.22 -1.00 -31.02
N PRO A 62 -22.36 -0.29 -29.88
CA PRO A 62 -23.10 0.96 -29.87
C PRO A 62 -22.36 1.94 -30.79
N PRO A 63 -23.07 2.88 -31.46
CA PRO A 63 -22.38 3.97 -32.11
C PRO A 63 -21.50 4.65 -31.07
N ALA A 64 -20.27 4.98 -31.46
CA ALA A 64 -19.32 5.73 -30.65
C ALA A 64 -20.05 6.84 -29.87
N LEU A 65 -19.67 7.03 -28.60
CA LEU A 65 -20.14 8.16 -27.79
C LEU A 65 -20.18 9.40 -28.69
N PRO A 66 -21.33 10.08 -28.82
CA PRO A 66 -21.45 11.22 -29.71
C PRO A 66 -20.29 12.18 -29.43
N ASP A 67 -19.61 12.67 -30.47
CA ASP A 67 -18.45 13.56 -30.30
C ASP A 67 -18.74 14.74 -29.35
N ALA A 68 -20.02 15.12 -29.21
CA ALA A 68 -20.48 16.09 -28.23
C ALA A 68 -20.22 15.67 -26.76
N ALA A 69 -20.46 14.41 -26.40
CA ALA A 69 -20.20 13.87 -25.06
C ALA A 69 -18.69 13.76 -24.78
N ILE A 70 -17.90 13.32 -25.78
CA ILE A 70 -16.43 13.28 -25.67
C ILE A 70 -15.89 14.71 -25.49
N ARG A 71 -16.35 15.67 -26.31
CA ARG A 71 -15.97 17.08 -26.18
C ARG A 71 -16.40 17.70 -24.85
N GLN A 72 -17.55 17.31 -24.32
CA GLN A 72 -18.03 17.80 -23.03
C GLN A 72 -17.23 17.22 -21.86
N ILE A 73 -16.85 15.94 -21.91
CA ILE A 73 -15.95 15.31 -20.93
C ILE A 73 -14.56 15.93 -21.01
N THR A 74 -13.99 16.11 -22.20
CA THR A 74 -12.67 16.77 -22.36
C THR A 74 -12.70 18.23 -21.92
N ARG A 75 -13.80 18.94 -22.13
CA ARG A 75 -13.99 20.32 -21.67
C ARG A 75 -14.11 20.40 -20.15
N LEU A 76 -14.92 19.54 -19.53
CA LEU A 76 -15.04 19.45 -18.07
C LEU A 76 -13.70 19.07 -17.42
N ASP A 77 -12.98 18.12 -18.01
CA ASP A 77 -11.66 17.71 -17.53
C ASP A 77 -10.62 18.83 -17.67
N HIS A 78 -10.74 19.69 -18.69
CA HIS A 78 -9.90 20.87 -18.86
C HIS A 78 -10.29 22.02 -17.91
N GLU A 79 -11.58 22.25 -17.66
CA GLU A 79 -12.10 23.23 -16.72
C GLU A 79 -11.73 22.87 -15.27
N ILE A 80 -11.82 21.58 -14.89
CA ILE A 80 -11.38 21.05 -13.60
C ILE A 80 -9.86 21.22 -13.43
N LYS A 81 -9.06 20.97 -14.48
CA LYS A 81 -7.60 21.19 -14.45
C LYS A 81 -7.20 22.66 -14.36
N GLN A 82 -8.00 23.58 -14.90
CA GLN A 82 -7.73 25.03 -14.83
C GLN A 82 -8.21 25.67 -13.50
N GLN A 83 -9.22 25.11 -12.84
CA GLN A 83 -9.68 25.59 -11.53
C GLN A 83 -8.76 25.17 -10.35
N ARG A 84 -7.89 24.16 -10.53
CA ARG A 84 -6.93 23.69 -9.51
C ARG A 84 -5.71 24.60 -9.26
N ILE A 85 -5.61 25.76 -9.93
CA ILE A 85 -4.50 26.72 -9.74
C ILE A 85 -5.07 28.07 -9.27
N SER A 86 -5.78 28.10 -8.15
CA SER A 86 -6.03 29.36 -7.41
C SER A 86 -6.64 29.11 -6.03
N GLY A 87 -5.89 28.47 -5.14
CA GLY A 87 -6.16 28.58 -3.70
C GLY A 87 -5.47 29.82 -3.14
N MET A 88 -6.21 30.92 -2.93
CA MET A 88 -5.68 32.06 -2.17
C MET A 88 -5.34 31.64 -0.74
N PRO A 89 -4.22 32.11 -0.15
CA PRO A 89 -3.91 31.84 1.25
C PRO A 89 -4.91 32.60 2.12
N ARG A 90 -5.79 31.88 2.81
CA ARG A 90 -6.67 32.43 3.85
C ARG A 90 -6.02 32.35 5.22
N GLU A 91 -6.31 33.38 6.01
CA GLU A 91 -5.66 33.78 7.25
C GLU A 91 -5.70 32.70 8.34
N MET A 92 -4.61 32.65 9.13
CA MET A 92 -4.29 31.71 10.22
C MET A 92 -4.07 30.25 9.80
N ARG A 93 -2.90 30.00 9.19
CA ARG A 93 -2.28 28.67 9.07
C ARG A 93 -0.79 28.81 9.34
N VAL A 94 -0.22 28.01 10.23
CA VAL A 94 1.24 28.00 10.43
C VAL A 94 1.87 27.22 9.28
N GLN A 95 2.37 27.91 8.26
CA GLN A 95 3.13 27.28 7.18
C GLN A 95 4.49 26.82 7.71
N MET A 96 4.67 25.52 7.85
CA MET A 96 5.94 24.93 8.32
C MET A 96 7.01 24.87 7.22
N GLY A 97 6.65 25.04 5.95
CA GLY A 97 7.56 24.94 4.80
C GLY A 97 8.81 25.82 4.89
N GLY A 98 8.75 26.95 5.61
CA GLY A 98 9.90 27.83 5.86
C GLY A 98 10.70 27.51 7.12
N SER A 99 10.19 26.64 8.00
CA SER A 99 10.84 26.31 9.27
C SER A 99 12.18 25.60 9.03
N THR A 100 13.19 25.89 9.83
CA THR A 100 14.49 25.23 9.74
C THR A 100 14.38 23.70 9.96
N PRO A 101 13.61 23.21 10.96
CA PRO A 101 13.53 21.78 11.22
C PRO A 101 12.89 20.98 10.07
N LEU A 102 11.80 21.45 9.48
CA LEU A 102 11.18 20.74 8.35
C LEU A 102 12.09 20.73 7.10
N ARG A 103 12.79 21.84 6.83
CA ARG A 103 13.78 21.90 5.75
C ARG A 103 14.93 20.91 5.97
N GLN A 104 15.31 20.63 7.21
CA GLN A 104 16.31 19.61 7.52
C GLN A 104 15.80 18.22 7.16
N VAL A 105 14.55 17.89 7.47
CA VAL A 105 13.92 16.62 7.09
C VAL A 105 13.87 16.45 5.57
N ASP A 106 13.33 17.44 4.85
CA ASP A 106 13.26 17.40 3.38
C ASP A 106 14.66 17.29 2.74
N SER A 107 15.62 18.08 3.23
CA SER A 107 17.00 18.06 2.71
C SER A 107 17.73 16.76 3.02
N PHE A 108 17.50 16.19 4.21
CA PHE A 108 18.02 14.90 4.59
C PHE A 108 17.49 13.82 3.62
N PHE A 109 16.17 13.75 3.42
CA PHE A 109 15.56 12.79 2.51
C PHE A 109 16.13 12.89 1.08
N ILE A 110 16.22 14.11 0.54
CA ILE A 110 16.76 14.33 -0.82
C ILE A 110 18.22 13.88 -0.92
N LYS A 111 19.04 14.18 0.08
CA LYS A 111 20.46 13.85 0.09
C LYS A 111 20.68 12.35 0.30
N GLU A 112 20.04 11.79 1.32
CA GLU A 112 20.21 10.40 1.76
C GLU A 112 19.76 9.44 0.66
N PHE A 113 18.58 9.69 0.09
CA PHE A 113 18.04 8.83 -0.96
C PHE A 113 18.43 9.27 -2.37
N GLN A 114 19.24 10.32 -2.51
CA GLN A 114 19.70 10.85 -3.82
C GLN A 114 18.55 11.08 -4.81
N THR A 115 17.41 11.58 -4.35
CA THR A 115 16.20 11.69 -5.18
C THR A 115 16.41 12.56 -6.42
N ASN A 116 17.29 13.57 -6.34
CA ASN A 116 17.68 14.39 -7.49
C ASN A 116 18.40 13.62 -8.60
N LYS A 117 19.04 12.48 -8.28
CA LYS A 117 19.72 11.63 -9.27
C LYS A 117 18.72 10.78 -10.04
N TYR A 118 17.73 10.22 -9.33
CA TYR A 118 16.84 9.19 -9.89
C TYR A 118 15.46 9.72 -10.29
N LEU A 119 15.02 10.86 -9.75
CA LEU A 119 13.71 11.47 -9.96
C LEU A 119 13.82 12.89 -10.53
N TYR A 120 12.70 13.49 -10.93
CA TYR A 120 12.67 14.87 -11.43
C TYR A 120 12.75 15.87 -10.27
N SER A 121 13.46 16.98 -10.47
CA SER A 121 13.52 18.09 -9.51
C SER A 121 12.14 18.74 -9.33
N ASN A 122 11.78 19.05 -8.07
CA ASN A 122 10.54 19.72 -7.61
C ASN A 122 9.33 18.81 -7.32
N LEU A 123 9.48 17.48 -7.34
CA LEU A 123 8.45 16.61 -6.75
C LEU A 123 8.36 16.92 -5.25
N MET A 124 7.15 17.00 -4.70
CA MET A 124 6.90 17.33 -3.27
C MET A 124 7.08 18.80 -2.87
N SER A 125 7.05 19.76 -3.80
CA SER A 125 7.23 21.19 -3.50
C SER A 125 6.01 21.88 -2.87
N TYR A 126 4.97 21.14 -2.51
CA TYR A 126 3.77 21.69 -1.87
C TYR A 126 4.00 21.96 -0.37
N PRO A 127 3.21 22.86 0.25
CA PRO A 127 3.43 23.27 1.63
C PRO A 127 3.11 22.14 2.63
N THR A 128 3.86 22.13 3.73
CA THR A 128 3.43 21.47 4.98
C THR A 128 2.81 22.52 5.89
N VAL A 129 1.60 22.25 6.37
CA VAL A 129 0.79 23.17 7.17
C VAL A 129 0.52 22.53 8.53
N PHE A 130 0.82 23.26 9.60
CA PHE A 130 0.43 22.89 10.95
C PHE A 130 -0.87 23.60 11.31
N CYS A 131 -1.94 22.84 11.45
CA CYS A 131 -3.28 23.34 11.74
C CYS A 131 -3.46 23.41 13.25
N GLU A 132 -3.63 24.61 13.80
CA GLU A 132 -3.76 24.81 15.24
C GLU A 132 -5.16 24.45 15.75
N THR A 133 -6.15 24.40 14.86
CA THR A 133 -7.53 24.05 15.15
C THR A 133 -8.01 22.86 14.32
N LEU A 134 -9.01 22.14 14.82
CA LEU A 134 -9.68 21.09 14.06
C LEU A 134 -10.38 21.66 12.82
N GLU A 135 -10.90 22.89 12.92
CA GLU A 135 -11.51 23.62 11.81
C GLU A 135 -10.49 23.88 10.69
N GLU A 136 -9.28 24.35 11.02
CA GLU A 136 -8.20 24.53 10.03
C GLU A 136 -7.83 23.21 9.35
N PHE A 137 -7.77 22.13 10.12
CA PHE A 137 -7.43 20.80 9.62
C PHE A 137 -8.51 20.28 8.68
N PHE A 138 -9.77 20.23 9.12
CA PHE A 138 -10.86 19.62 8.36
C PHE A 138 -11.40 20.47 7.21
N ASN A 139 -11.33 21.80 7.30
CA ASN A 139 -11.83 22.67 6.23
C ASN A 139 -11.09 22.42 4.90
N THR A 140 -9.84 21.95 4.98
CA THR A 140 -9.04 21.55 3.80
C THR A 140 -9.72 20.45 2.97
N PHE A 141 -10.47 19.54 3.59
CA PHE A 141 -11.13 18.43 2.89
C PHE A 141 -12.54 18.78 2.39
N ILE A 142 -13.18 19.74 3.07
CA ILE A 142 -14.58 20.13 2.83
C ILE A 142 -14.69 21.19 1.73
N ASP A 143 -13.63 22.00 1.54
CA ASP A 143 -13.62 23.06 0.52
C ASP A 143 -13.87 22.50 -0.89
N ASP A 144 -13.44 21.27 -1.18
CA ASP A 144 -13.61 20.60 -2.47
C ASP A 144 -14.98 19.89 -2.64
N LEU A 145 -15.81 19.82 -1.60
CA LEU A 145 -17.14 19.21 -1.72
C LEU A 145 -18.08 20.11 -2.56
N ASP A 146 -18.79 19.51 -3.52
CA ASP A 146 -19.81 20.20 -4.32
C ASP A 146 -21.14 20.28 -3.57
N VAL A 147 -21.14 21.02 -2.45
CA VAL A 147 -22.31 21.20 -1.59
C VAL A 147 -22.45 22.66 -1.16
N SER A 148 -23.67 23.04 -0.74
CA SER A 148 -23.96 24.40 -0.29
C SER A 148 -23.06 24.85 0.88
N PRO A 149 -22.77 26.15 1.04
CA PRO A 149 -21.96 26.65 2.17
C PRO A 149 -22.52 26.27 3.55
N SER A 150 -23.84 26.19 3.70
CA SER A 150 -24.48 25.72 4.93
C SER A 150 -24.23 24.23 5.19
N ALA A 151 -24.28 23.40 4.14
CA ALA A 151 -23.96 21.98 4.24
C ALA A 151 -22.49 21.76 4.59
N LYS A 152 -21.56 22.52 3.96
CA LYS A 152 -20.13 22.50 4.32
C LYS A 152 -19.90 22.79 5.80
N ARG A 153 -20.58 23.82 6.33
CA ARG A 153 -20.46 24.19 7.75
C ARG A 153 -21.03 23.12 8.69
N GLN A 154 -22.16 22.51 8.33
CA GLN A 154 -22.74 21.42 9.11
C GLN A 154 -21.81 20.21 9.14
N GLU A 155 -21.22 19.86 8.00
CA GLU A 155 -20.28 18.75 7.89
C GLU A 155 -18.99 19.01 8.67
N LEU A 156 -18.48 20.24 8.60
CA LEU A 156 -17.32 20.67 9.39
C LEU A 156 -17.58 20.51 10.88
N ASN A 157 -18.73 20.98 11.37
CA ASN A 157 -19.10 20.85 12.78
C ASN A 157 -19.19 19.38 13.20
N ARG A 158 -19.81 18.52 12.38
CA ARG A 158 -19.89 17.08 12.63
C ARG A 158 -18.50 16.47 12.78
N MET A 159 -17.57 16.76 11.86
CA MET A 159 -16.22 16.22 11.89
C MET A 159 -15.40 16.72 13.10
N VAL A 160 -15.56 17.99 13.48
CA VAL A 160 -14.95 18.55 14.68
C VAL A 160 -15.45 17.84 15.93
N GLU A 161 -16.77 17.66 16.06
CA GLU A 161 -17.40 16.96 17.19
C GLU A 161 -16.94 15.50 17.29
N GLU A 162 -16.92 14.77 16.16
CA GLU A 162 -16.45 13.39 16.11
C GLU A 162 -14.98 13.27 16.49
N ALA A 163 -14.11 14.15 15.98
CA ALA A 163 -12.70 14.13 16.29
C ALA A 163 -12.42 14.43 17.77
N GLN A 164 -13.18 15.35 18.38
CA GLN A 164 -13.10 15.61 19.82
C GLN A 164 -13.55 14.39 20.63
N GLN A 165 -14.61 13.72 20.20
CA GLN A 165 -15.11 12.51 20.85
C GLN A 165 -14.09 11.37 20.73
N THR A 166 -13.52 11.13 19.56
CA THR A 166 -12.47 10.12 19.35
C THR A 166 -11.24 10.39 20.22
N ALA A 167 -10.77 11.64 20.27
CA ALA A 167 -9.63 12.02 21.10
C ALA A 167 -9.92 11.78 22.61
N ALA A 168 -11.15 12.03 23.06
CA ALA A 168 -11.56 11.76 24.43
C ALA A 168 -11.64 10.25 24.73
N ASP A 169 -12.28 9.47 23.86
CA ASP A 169 -12.50 8.03 24.06
C ASP A 169 -11.19 7.23 23.95
N SER A 170 -10.31 7.65 23.05
CA SER A 170 -9.04 6.97 22.74
C SER A 170 -7.84 7.57 23.47
N HIS A 171 -8.06 8.41 24.49
CA HIS A 171 -6.99 9.04 25.30
C HIS A 171 -5.91 9.76 24.47
N GLY A 172 -6.31 10.46 23.41
CA GLY A 172 -5.39 11.11 22.47
C GLY A 172 -5.40 10.55 21.05
N GLY A 173 -6.02 9.38 20.83
CA GLY A 173 -6.11 8.79 19.50
C GLY A 173 -6.85 9.65 18.47
N GLY A 174 -6.40 9.61 17.21
CA GLY A 174 -7.02 10.34 16.11
C GLY A 174 -6.11 10.42 14.88
N ILE A 175 -6.48 11.30 13.93
CA ILE A 175 -5.72 11.54 12.70
C ILE A 175 -4.74 12.69 12.93
N PHE A 176 -3.44 12.37 12.98
CA PHE A 176 -2.37 13.35 13.24
C PHE A 176 -1.90 14.11 11.99
N GLY A 177 -2.12 13.54 10.80
CA GLY A 177 -1.76 14.18 9.55
C GLY A 177 -2.51 13.57 8.38
N VAL A 178 -2.55 14.33 7.28
CA VAL A 178 -3.02 13.86 5.97
C VAL A 178 -2.23 14.53 4.88
N ASN A 179 -1.76 13.74 3.94
CA ASN A 179 -1.25 14.21 2.68
C ASN A 179 -2.34 14.34 1.62
N LEU A 180 -2.46 15.53 1.01
CA LEU A 180 -3.25 15.76 -0.19
C LEU A 180 -2.29 15.98 -1.37
N PRO A 181 -2.13 14.98 -2.26
CA PRO A 181 -1.21 15.07 -3.40
C PRO A 181 -1.42 16.35 -4.22
N GLY A 182 -0.31 17.01 -4.56
CA GLY A 182 -0.29 18.30 -5.25
C GLY A 182 -0.80 19.53 -4.46
N GLN A 183 -1.46 19.36 -3.30
CA GLN A 183 -2.04 20.46 -2.54
C GLN A 183 -1.21 20.81 -1.29
N GLY A 184 -0.92 19.83 -0.45
CA GLY A 184 -0.34 20.09 0.87
C GLY A 184 -0.24 18.85 1.76
N CYS A 185 0.68 18.91 2.72
CA CYS A 185 0.71 17.98 3.87
C CYS A 185 0.17 18.73 5.09
N TYR A 186 -0.95 18.28 5.64
CA TYR A 186 -1.63 18.96 6.75
C TYR A 186 -1.41 18.15 8.03
N LEU A 187 -0.96 18.81 9.08
CA LEU A 187 -0.70 18.22 10.39
C LEU A 187 -1.73 18.75 11.39
N ASN A 188 -2.36 17.84 12.14
CA ASN A 188 -3.37 18.14 13.13
C ASN A 188 -2.71 18.60 14.45
N GLY A 189 -2.27 19.87 14.47
CA GLY A 189 -1.64 20.49 15.62
C GLY A 189 -2.53 20.55 16.85
N TRP A 190 -3.86 20.60 16.67
CA TRP A 190 -4.81 20.48 17.79
C TRP A 190 -4.66 19.14 18.51
N LEU A 191 -4.55 18.03 17.78
CA LEU A 191 -4.48 16.69 18.38
C LEU A 191 -3.19 16.49 19.18
N PHE A 192 -2.04 16.85 18.60
CA PHE A 192 -0.76 16.83 19.32
C PHE A 192 -0.79 17.67 20.62
N ALA A 193 -1.49 18.81 20.57
CA ALA A 193 -1.64 19.70 21.70
C ALA A 193 -2.58 19.11 22.78
N TYR A 194 -3.65 18.46 22.35
CA TYR A 194 -4.62 17.76 23.18
C TYR A 194 -3.95 16.65 24.01
N GLU A 195 -3.18 15.77 23.37
CA GLU A 195 -2.44 14.69 24.06
C GLU A 195 -1.47 15.21 25.12
N SER A 196 -0.88 16.38 24.85
CA SER A 196 0.14 16.98 25.70
C SER A 196 -0.42 17.88 26.80
N GLY A 197 -1.72 18.21 26.76
CA GLY A 197 -2.35 19.22 27.60
C GLY A 197 -1.76 20.63 27.41
N LYS A 198 -1.23 20.94 26.22
CA LYS A 198 -0.56 22.21 25.87
C LYS A 198 -1.32 22.95 24.78
N LYS A 199 -0.89 24.17 24.42
CA LYS A 199 -1.39 24.85 23.22
C LYS A 199 -0.64 24.40 21.96
N PRO A 200 -1.29 24.41 20.77
CA PRO A 200 -0.65 24.10 19.49
C PRO A 200 0.65 24.88 19.23
N SER A 201 0.66 26.19 19.50
CA SER A 201 1.85 27.02 19.35
C SER A 201 2.99 26.66 20.30
N GLU A 202 2.68 26.13 21.48
CA GLU A 202 3.68 25.70 22.48
C GLU A 202 4.31 24.36 22.12
N ILE A 203 3.53 23.41 21.59
CA ILE A 203 4.07 22.10 21.18
C ILE A 203 5.00 22.20 19.98
N LEU A 204 4.74 23.13 19.06
CA LEU A 204 5.57 23.35 17.88
C LEU A 204 6.98 23.86 18.25
N GLN A 205 7.10 24.50 19.42
CA GLN A 205 8.36 24.98 19.98
C GLN A 205 8.99 23.99 20.99
N SER A 206 8.27 22.91 21.32
CA SER A 206 8.69 21.95 22.35
C SER A 206 9.69 20.95 21.76
N GLU A 207 10.93 20.96 22.26
CA GLU A 207 11.97 20.01 21.83
C GLU A 207 11.53 18.53 21.97
N SER A 208 10.71 18.22 22.96
CA SER A 208 10.20 16.85 23.18
C SER A 208 9.11 16.40 22.21
N HIS A 209 8.33 17.33 21.62
CA HIS A 209 7.18 17.00 20.76
C HIS A 209 7.47 17.28 19.28
N LEU A 210 8.37 18.22 18.99
CA LEU A 210 8.75 18.57 17.64
C LEU A 210 9.22 17.35 16.80
N PRO A 211 10.00 16.39 17.32
CA PRO A 211 10.34 15.19 16.58
C PRO A 211 9.11 14.41 16.12
N SER A 212 8.09 14.22 16.97
CA SER A 212 6.86 13.51 16.60
C SER A 212 6.11 14.24 15.48
N ILE A 213 6.00 15.57 15.56
CA ILE A 213 5.36 16.39 14.51
C ILE A 213 6.10 16.24 13.18
N LEU A 214 7.44 16.29 13.21
CA LEU A 214 8.27 16.17 12.01
C LEU A 214 8.29 14.74 11.44
N MET A 215 8.20 13.72 12.30
CA MET A 215 8.04 12.32 11.90
C MET A 215 6.69 12.10 11.22
N THR A 216 5.59 12.63 11.75
CA THR A 216 4.29 12.61 11.06
C THR A 216 4.36 13.34 9.72
N ALA A 217 5.07 14.47 9.64
CA ALA A 217 5.30 15.12 8.35
C ALA A 217 6.08 14.23 7.37
N ALA A 218 7.07 13.48 7.84
CA ALA A 218 7.79 12.50 7.03
C ALA A 218 6.88 11.36 6.57
N HIS A 219 6.06 10.80 7.44
CA HIS A 219 5.07 9.76 7.11
C HIS A 219 4.12 10.22 5.99
N GLU A 220 3.51 11.38 6.18
CA GLU A 220 2.49 11.89 5.26
C GLU A 220 3.11 12.37 3.94
N LYS A 221 4.08 13.29 4.03
CA LYS A 221 4.69 13.90 2.86
C LYS A 221 5.64 12.92 2.19
N LEU A 222 6.69 12.49 2.88
CA LEU A 222 7.75 11.67 2.28
C LEU A 222 7.36 10.20 2.13
N GLY A 223 6.39 9.73 2.91
CA GLY A 223 5.76 8.42 2.75
C GLY A 223 4.72 8.44 1.63
N HIS A 224 3.49 8.82 1.97
CA HIS A 224 2.37 8.75 1.03
C HIS A 224 2.53 9.68 -0.17
N GLY A 225 2.90 10.94 0.04
CA GLY A 225 3.02 11.90 -1.04
C GLY A 225 4.12 11.53 -2.04
N PHE A 226 5.22 10.94 -1.59
CA PHE A 226 6.27 10.43 -2.48
C PHE A 226 5.72 9.36 -3.44
N LEU A 227 4.99 8.37 -2.94
CA LEU A 227 4.38 7.33 -3.79
C LEU A 227 3.30 7.91 -4.70
N ALA A 228 2.46 8.81 -4.19
CA ALA A 228 1.41 9.47 -4.97
C ALA A 228 1.98 10.22 -6.19
N GLU A 229 3.04 11.02 -5.97
CA GLU A 229 3.63 11.87 -7.01
C GLU A 229 4.62 11.14 -7.92
N CYS A 230 5.31 10.11 -7.42
CA CYS A 230 6.43 9.50 -8.14
C CYS A 230 6.08 8.15 -8.80
N SER A 231 5.12 7.39 -8.25
CA SER A 231 4.76 6.08 -8.80
C SER A 231 3.76 6.18 -9.95
N VAL A 232 3.68 5.13 -10.79
CA VAL A 232 2.66 5.05 -11.85
C VAL A 232 1.27 4.83 -11.26
N LEU A 233 1.17 4.02 -10.20
CA LEU A 233 -0.08 3.81 -9.49
C LEU A 233 -0.62 5.10 -8.88
N GLY A 234 0.23 5.85 -8.16
CA GLY A 234 -0.11 7.14 -7.56
C GLY A 234 -0.60 8.14 -8.60
N LYS A 235 0.13 8.32 -9.70
CA LYS A 235 -0.30 9.17 -10.82
C LYS A 235 -1.65 8.75 -11.41
N THR A 236 -1.93 7.45 -11.42
CA THR A 236 -3.22 6.91 -11.87
C THR A 236 -4.33 7.26 -10.88
N LYS A 237 -4.10 7.07 -9.57
CA LYS A 237 -5.04 7.48 -8.51
C LYS A 237 -5.35 8.98 -8.60
N SER A 238 -4.34 9.84 -8.68
CA SER A 238 -4.51 11.29 -8.77
C SER A 238 -5.21 11.74 -10.05
N ARG A 239 -4.87 11.14 -11.21
CA ARG A 239 -5.54 11.43 -12.49
C ARG A 239 -7.03 11.09 -12.45
N LEU A 240 -7.38 10.00 -11.78
CA LEU A 240 -8.76 9.52 -11.67
C LEU A 240 -9.52 10.18 -10.50
N GLY A 241 -8.86 11.03 -9.71
CA GLY A 241 -9.44 11.69 -8.55
C GLY A 241 -9.70 10.75 -7.37
N LEU A 242 -9.05 9.58 -7.33
CA LEU A 242 -9.26 8.57 -6.29
C LEU A 242 -8.73 9.01 -4.93
N ASP A 243 -7.71 9.88 -4.90
CA ASP A 243 -7.19 10.45 -3.65
C ASP A 243 -8.28 11.22 -2.89
N MET A 244 -9.16 11.93 -3.61
CA MET A 244 -10.29 12.65 -3.00
C MET A 244 -11.39 11.68 -2.52
N VAL A 245 -11.56 10.55 -3.21
CA VAL A 245 -12.46 9.48 -2.77
C VAL A 245 -11.94 8.84 -1.48
N GLU A 246 -10.63 8.63 -1.39
CA GLU A 246 -10.00 8.10 -0.17
C GLU A 246 -10.13 9.07 1.00
N VAL A 247 -9.83 10.35 0.79
CA VAL A 247 -10.02 11.41 1.79
C VAL A 247 -11.48 11.45 2.24
N ALA A 248 -12.43 11.44 1.30
CA ALA A 248 -13.85 11.40 1.63
C ALA A 248 -14.21 10.18 2.49
N ARG A 249 -13.67 9.00 2.16
CA ARG A 249 -13.87 7.77 2.95
C ARG A 249 -13.28 7.88 4.36
N ARG A 250 -12.03 8.37 4.49
CA ARG A 250 -11.33 8.53 5.78
C ARG A 250 -12.10 9.46 6.74
N PHE A 251 -12.82 10.44 6.20
CA PHE A 251 -13.59 11.41 6.97
C PHE A 251 -15.11 11.17 6.98
N SER A 252 -15.56 10.02 6.49
CA SER A 252 -16.99 9.67 6.39
C SER A 252 -17.83 10.72 5.63
N LEU A 253 -17.22 11.42 4.67
CA LEU A 253 -17.89 12.42 3.85
C LEU A 253 -18.81 11.72 2.83
N ARG A 254 -20.06 12.19 2.73
CA ARG A 254 -20.98 11.71 1.69
C ARG A 254 -20.45 12.10 0.31
N SER A 255 -20.10 11.11 -0.49
CA SER A 255 -19.81 11.34 -1.91
C SER A 255 -21.10 11.57 -2.70
N ALA A 256 -21.01 12.24 -3.84
CA ALA A 256 -22.15 12.41 -4.74
C ALA A 256 -22.76 11.05 -5.13
N GLU A 257 -24.09 10.96 -5.19
CA GLU A 257 -24.83 9.71 -5.48
C GLU A 257 -24.92 9.41 -6.99
N ASP A 258 -24.02 9.94 -7.81
CA ASP A 258 -24.03 9.68 -9.24
C ASP A 258 -23.29 8.36 -9.60
N PRO A 259 -23.67 7.70 -10.72
CA PRO A 259 -23.06 6.42 -11.10
C PRO A 259 -21.55 6.46 -11.33
N LEU A 260 -21.01 7.60 -11.77
CA LEU A 260 -19.56 7.73 -11.99
C LEU A 260 -18.83 7.79 -10.65
N THR A 261 -19.35 8.54 -9.67
CA THR A 261 -18.78 8.58 -8.32
C THR A 261 -18.82 7.19 -7.66
N SER A 262 -19.91 6.44 -7.80
CA SER A 262 -20.00 5.06 -7.29
C SER A 262 -18.96 4.12 -7.95
N LEU A 263 -18.77 4.23 -9.26
CA LEU A 263 -17.72 3.49 -9.96
C LEU A 263 -16.33 3.88 -9.46
N ARG A 264 -16.06 5.17 -9.25
CA ARG A 264 -14.77 5.64 -8.71
C ARG A 264 -14.53 5.17 -7.29
N GLN A 265 -15.56 5.10 -6.45
CA GLN A 265 -15.48 4.49 -5.12
C GLN A 265 -15.09 3.03 -5.18
N GLN A 266 -15.72 2.25 -6.05
CA GLN A 266 -15.41 0.84 -6.22
C GLN A 266 -13.99 0.65 -6.77
N GLN A 267 -13.60 1.40 -7.80
CA GLN A 267 -12.24 1.38 -8.34
C GLN A 267 -11.20 1.78 -7.30
N ASN A 268 -11.46 2.82 -6.50
CA ASN A 268 -10.58 3.21 -5.41
C ASN A 268 -10.46 2.08 -4.38
N GLY A 269 -11.57 1.46 -3.99
CA GLY A 269 -11.56 0.33 -3.06
C GLY A 269 -10.61 -0.77 -3.53
N LEU A 270 -10.70 -1.18 -4.80
CA LEU A 270 -9.84 -2.24 -5.33
C LEU A 270 -8.36 -1.83 -5.38
N ILE A 271 -8.09 -0.64 -5.91
CA ILE A 271 -6.71 -0.17 -6.10
C ILE A 271 -6.05 0.15 -4.76
N HIS A 272 -6.79 0.70 -3.80
CA HIS A 272 -6.29 1.04 -2.48
C HIS A 272 -6.01 -0.23 -1.66
N THR A 273 -6.94 -1.19 -1.60
CA THR A 273 -6.77 -2.42 -0.81
C THR A 273 -5.54 -3.22 -1.22
N THR A 274 -5.21 -3.24 -2.51
CA THR A 274 -4.10 -4.03 -3.09
C THR A 274 -2.73 -3.33 -3.03
N SER A 275 -2.68 -2.11 -2.48
CA SER A 275 -1.48 -1.30 -2.34
C SER A 275 -1.19 -0.86 -0.90
N GLN A 276 -1.88 -1.43 0.09
CA GLN A 276 -1.79 -0.96 1.46
C GLN A 276 -0.44 -1.25 2.09
N LEU A 277 0.14 -2.43 1.88
CA LEU A 277 1.44 -2.77 2.48
C LEU A 277 2.56 -1.94 1.86
N VAL A 278 2.52 -1.64 0.56
CA VAL A 278 3.50 -0.77 -0.07
C VAL A 278 3.32 0.68 0.36
N GLU A 279 2.10 1.18 0.49
CA GLU A 279 1.84 2.58 0.87
C GLU A 279 2.11 2.84 2.36
N GLU A 280 1.46 2.07 3.23
CA GLU A 280 1.60 2.22 4.69
C GLU A 280 2.98 1.72 5.18
N GLY A 281 3.50 0.64 4.58
CA GLY A 281 4.82 0.12 4.92
C GLY A 281 5.96 1.06 4.57
N TRP A 282 5.90 1.69 3.39
CA TRP A 282 6.87 2.73 3.02
C TRP A 282 6.77 3.94 3.94
N ALA A 283 5.55 4.44 4.20
CA ALA A 283 5.35 5.61 5.05
C ALA A 283 5.85 5.38 6.48
N THR A 284 5.59 4.19 7.04
CA THR A 284 6.10 3.78 8.35
C THR A 284 7.61 3.65 8.37
N TRP A 285 8.20 3.01 7.34
CA TRP A 285 9.64 2.81 7.27
C TRP A 285 10.40 4.13 7.13
N VAL A 286 9.94 5.05 6.28
CA VAL A 286 10.63 6.34 6.08
C VAL A 286 10.50 7.23 7.33
N GLU A 287 9.35 7.18 8.01
CA GLU A 287 9.15 7.83 9.30
C GLU A 287 10.17 7.32 10.33
N SER A 288 10.27 6.01 10.52
CA SER A 288 11.15 5.43 11.54
C SER A 288 12.63 5.58 11.19
N TYR A 289 13.00 5.47 9.91
CA TYR A 289 14.37 5.66 9.43
C TYR A 289 14.88 7.10 9.64
N ILE A 290 14.08 8.10 9.24
CA ILE A 290 14.39 9.51 9.50
C ILE A 290 14.39 9.77 11.02
N GLY A 291 13.42 9.16 11.72
CA GLY A 291 13.35 9.08 13.18
C GLY A 291 14.68 8.75 13.83
N GLN A 292 15.29 7.64 13.40
CA GLN A 292 16.57 7.15 13.89
C GLN A 292 17.71 8.11 13.54
N CYS A 293 17.78 8.56 12.29
CA CYS A 293 18.91 9.34 11.78
C CYS A 293 18.96 10.78 12.33
N LEU A 294 17.81 11.40 12.60
CA LEU A 294 17.75 12.79 13.07
C LEU A 294 17.51 12.92 14.57
N TRP A 295 16.89 11.92 15.21
CA TRP A 295 16.47 12.00 16.61
C TRP A 295 16.70 10.73 17.43
N GLU A 296 17.56 9.81 16.95
CA GLU A 296 17.95 8.57 17.67
C GLU A 296 16.76 7.71 18.11
N ARG A 297 15.64 7.76 17.36
CA ARG A 297 14.48 6.89 17.59
C ARG A 297 14.79 5.45 17.16
N GLN A 298 13.99 4.52 17.66
CA GLN A 298 14.10 3.12 17.26
C GLN A 298 13.74 2.94 15.79
N HIS A 299 14.50 2.09 15.09
CA HIS A 299 14.22 1.66 13.73
C HIS A 299 14.66 0.19 13.55
N PRO A 300 13.80 -0.70 13.08
CA PRO A 300 12.38 -0.47 12.79
C PRO A 300 11.55 -0.21 14.04
N THR A 301 10.37 0.38 13.86
CA THR A 301 9.39 0.55 14.93
C THR A 301 8.80 -0.81 15.36
N HIS A 302 8.55 -1.70 14.39
CA HIS A 302 7.95 -3.00 14.63
C HIS A 302 8.96 -4.15 14.49
N THR A 303 8.73 -5.25 15.22
CA THR A 303 9.49 -6.51 15.09
C THR A 303 8.56 -7.69 14.85
N VAL A 304 9.13 -8.84 14.49
CA VAL A 304 8.35 -10.04 14.15
C VAL A 304 7.70 -10.68 15.37
N GLU A 305 8.36 -10.60 16.53
CA GLU A 305 7.96 -11.31 17.75
C GLU A 305 6.58 -10.88 18.27
N PRO A 306 6.26 -9.58 18.41
CA PRO A 306 4.92 -9.14 18.80
C PRO A 306 3.82 -9.57 17.83
N LEU A 307 4.13 -9.64 16.53
CA LEU A 307 3.16 -10.08 15.51
C LEU A 307 2.87 -11.58 15.61
N ILE A 308 3.91 -12.39 15.84
CA ILE A 308 3.75 -13.82 16.10
C ILE A 308 2.94 -14.03 17.38
N GLU A 309 3.24 -13.30 18.44
CA GLU A 309 2.52 -13.38 19.71
C GLU A 309 1.04 -13.00 19.54
N ALA A 310 0.75 -11.90 18.83
CA ALA A 310 -0.61 -11.50 18.49
C ALA A 310 -1.34 -12.58 17.69
N CYS A 311 -0.72 -13.17 16.66
CA CYS A 311 -1.32 -14.27 15.92
C CYS A 311 -1.55 -15.52 16.79
N GLN A 312 -0.66 -15.80 17.75
CA GLN A 312 -0.82 -16.92 18.67
C GLN A 312 -1.96 -16.72 19.67
N ASN A 313 -2.20 -15.47 20.04
CA ASN A 313 -3.14 -15.03 21.08
C ASN A 313 -4.44 -14.43 20.52
N LEU A 314 -4.80 -14.75 19.27
CA LEU A 314 -6.07 -14.32 18.66
C LEU A 314 -7.27 -14.52 19.60
N PRO A 315 -8.27 -13.63 19.59
CA PRO A 315 -9.46 -13.74 20.42
C PRO A 315 -10.16 -15.10 20.34
N GLN A 316 -10.61 -15.62 21.49
CA GLN A 316 -11.20 -16.97 21.59
C GLN A 316 -12.56 -17.11 20.88
N ASN A 317 -13.23 -15.99 20.62
CA ASN A 317 -14.55 -15.91 20.00
C ASN A 317 -14.52 -15.95 18.47
N ILE A 318 -13.34 -16.05 17.84
CA ILE A 318 -13.21 -16.12 16.38
C ILE A 318 -13.65 -17.50 15.87
N GLU A 319 -14.54 -17.51 14.87
CA GLU A 319 -14.92 -18.74 14.17
C GLU A 319 -13.72 -19.33 13.43
N ASN A 320 -13.52 -20.65 13.49
CA ASN A 320 -12.37 -21.33 12.88
C ASN A 320 -11.01 -20.76 13.32
N ARG A 321 -10.91 -20.21 14.54
CA ARG A 321 -9.71 -19.57 15.12
C ARG A 321 -8.39 -20.27 14.81
N GLN A 322 -8.34 -21.60 14.91
CA GLN A 322 -7.12 -22.36 14.64
C GLN A 322 -6.68 -22.28 13.17
N GLN A 323 -7.63 -22.31 12.23
CA GLN A 323 -7.35 -22.16 10.80
C GLN A 323 -6.89 -20.73 10.47
N VAL A 324 -7.55 -19.71 11.05
CA VAL A 324 -7.14 -18.30 10.93
C VAL A 324 -5.72 -18.10 11.44
N LYS A 325 -5.42 -18.63 12.62
CA LYS A 325 -4.07 -18.62 13.22
C LYS A 325 -3.04 -19.27 12.30
N GLU A 326 -3.32 -20.48 11.81
CA GLU A 326 -2.41 -21.21 10.92
C GLU A 326 -2.18 -20.47 9.60
N ALA A 327 -3.24 -19.88 9.02
CA ALA A 327 -3.16 -19.10 7.80
C ALA A 327 -2.28 -17.86 7.97
N LEU A 328 -2.50 -17.06 9.03
CA LEU A 328 -1.71 -15.87 9.34
C LEU A 328 -0.24 -16.20 9.59
N LEU A 329 0.05 -17.21 10.42
CA LEU A 329 1.42 -17.63 10.69
C LEU A 329 2.13 -18.16 9.43
N THR A 330 1.42 -18.89 8.57
CA THR A 330 1.96 -19.39 7.31
C THR A 330 2.21 -18.25 6.32
N ALA A 331 1.29 -17.28 6.23
CA ALA A 331 1.47 -16.10 5.40
C ALA A 331 2.70 -15.28 5.85
N MET A 332 2.84 -15.01 7.16
CA MET A 332 4.02 -14.34 7.69
C MET A 332 5.31 -15.13 7.43
N ALA A 333 5.29 -16.46 7.51
CA ALA A 333 6.45 -17.28 7.20
C ALA A 333 6.90 -17.15 5.73
N TYR A 334 5.96 -17.05 4.77
CA TYR A 334 6.29 -16.79 3.38
C TYR A 334 6.83 -15.38 3.13
N LEU A 335 6.27 -14.38 3.82
CA LEU A 335 6.64 -12.98 3.61
C LEU A 335 7.96 -12.60 4.30
N LEU A 336 8.15 -13.07 5.54
CA LEU A 336 9.24 -12.62 6.42
C LEU A 336 10.30 -13.71 6.66
N GLY A 337 10.03 -14.97 6.32
CA GLY A 337 10.97 -16.07 6.51
C GLY A 337 12.14 -16.05 5.51
N ASP A 338 13.21 -16.80 5.83
CA ASP A 338 14.44 -16.80 5.01
C ASP A 338 14.30 -17.56 3.67
N GLN A 339 13.27 -18.40 3.54
CA GLN A 339 13.07 -19.20 2.33
C GLN A 339 12.46 -18.36 1.21
N GLN A 340 13.06 -18.45 0.01
CA GLN A 340 12.48 -17.84 -1.17
C GLN A 340 11.17 -18.54 -1.54
N ALA A 341 10.12 -17.75 -1.68
CA ALA A 341 8.80 -18.19 -2.09
C ALA A 341 8.59 -17.82 -3.56
N ASN A 342 7.82 -18.64 -4.29
CA ASN A 342 7.41 -18.23 -5.63
C ASN A 342 6.33 -17.16 -5.56
N LEU A 343 6.14 -16.45 -6.68
CA LEU A 343 5.25 -15.29 -6.73
C LEU A 343 3.79 -15.60 -6.38
N GLN A 344 3.31 -16.82 -6.67
CA GLN A 344 1.95 -17.23 -6.33
C GLN A 344 1.77 -17.51 -4.82
N ALA A 345 2.78 -18.09 -4.17
CA ALA A 345 2.78 -18.27 -2.72
C ALA A 345 2.83 -16.92 -1.98
N LEU A 346 3.62 -15.97 -2.49
CA LEU A 346 3.65 -14.60 -1.99
C LEU A 346 2.30 -13.91 -2.17
N HIS A 347 1.68 -14.03 -3.34
CA HIS A 347 0.37 -13.45 -3.61
C HIS A 347 -0.70 -13.99 -2.66
N TRP A 348 -0.74 -15.31 -2.45
CA TRP A 348 -1.62 -15.93 -1.47
C TRP A 348 -1.39 -15.38 -0.06
N ALA A 349 -0.14 -15.22 0.35
CA ALA A 349 0.21 -14.69 1.67
C ALA A 349 -0.25 -13.24 1.83
N ILE A 350 -0.07 -12.39 0.81
CA ILE A 350 -0.54 -11.00 0.78
C ILE A 350 -2.06 -10.95 0.92
N ASN A 351 -2.80 -11.65 0.06
CA ASN A 351 -4.27 -11.65 0.12
C ASN A 351 -4.78 -12.17 1.48
N THR A 352 -4.09 -13.15 2.07
CA THR A 352 -4.41 -13.66 3.42
C THR A 352 -4.24 -12.58 4.48
N ILE A 353 -3.15 -11.81 4.42
CA ILE A 353 -2.88 -10.70 5.35
C ILE A 353 -3.85 -9.55 5.14
N GLU A 354 -4.19 -9.20 3.89
CA GLU A 354 -5.14 -8.12 3.61
C GLU A 354 -6.54 -8.44 4.13
N ILE A 355 -7.06 -9.64 3.84
CA ILE A 355 -8.40 -10.06 4.25
C ILE A 355 -8.45 -10.22 5.77
N LEU A 356 -7.61 -11.10 6.33
CA LEU A 356 -7.67 -11.40 7.76
C LEU A 356 -7.13 -10.26 8.62
N GLY A 357 -6.14 -9.52 8.13
CA GLY A 357 -5.62 -8.35 8.85
C GLY A 357 -6.68 -7.28 9.03
N SER A 358 -7.42 -6.96 7.96
CA SER A 358 -8.50 -5.97 8.00
C SER A 358 -9.64 -6.36 8.94
N ASP A 359 -10.02 -7.65 8.96
CA ASP A 359 -11.05 -8.18 9.88
C ASP A 359 -10.66 -8.05 11.36
N PHE A 360 -9.37 -7.90 11.66
CA PHE A 360 -8.80 -7.85 13.01
C PHE A 360 -7.96 -6.59 13.27
N ASP A 361 -8.21 -5.50 12.53
CA ASP A 361 -7.43 -4.25 12.63
C ASP A 361 -7.34 -3.74 14.09
N ASP A 362 -8.46 -3.63 14.80
CA ASP A 362 -8.50 -3.15 16.20
C ASP A 362 -7.69 -4.06 17.15
N TYR A 363 -7.70 -5.36 16.89
CA TYR A 363 -6.95 -6.33 17.68
C TYR A 363 -5.45 -6.16 17.46
N PHE A 364 -5.01 -6.09 16.20
CA PHE A 364 -3.61 -5.88 15.87
C PHE A 364 -3.11 -4.50 16.31
N PHE A 365 -3.95 -3.46 16.20
CA PHE A 365 -3.65 -2.14 16.73
C PHE A 365 -3.40 -2.20 18.24
N SER A 366 -4.25 -2.92 18.99
CA SER A 366 -4.06 -3.08 20.44
C SER A 366 -2.82 -3.88 20.81
N ALA A 367 -2.48 -4.91 20.01
CA ALA A 367 -1.40 -5.84 20.31
C ALA A 367 -0.01 -5.36 19.84
N ALA A 368 0.05 -4.64 18.72
CA ALA A 368 1.28 -4.23 18.04
C ALA A 368 1.36 -2.71 17.82
N SER A 369 0.44 -1.94 18.40
CA SER A 369 0.33 -0.46 18.28
C SER A 369 0.01 0.05 16.88
N GLN A 370 -0.16 -0.83 15.89
CA GLN A 370 -0.53 -0.51 14.51
C GLN A 370 -1.28 -1.69 13.87
N PRO A 371 -2.11 -1.44 12.84
CA PRO A 371 -2.72 -2.49 12.04
C PRO A 371 -1.67 -3.33 11.31
N LEU A 372 -1.98 -4.60 11.03
CA LEU A 372 -1.01 -5.57 10.52
C LEU A 372 -0.32 -5.13 9.21
N ARG A 373 -1.03 -4.42 8.33
CA ARG A 373 -0.50 -3.88 7.07
C ARG A 373 0.70 -2.94 7.27
N TYR A 374 0.68 -2.11 8.31
CA TYR A 374 1.78 -1.18 8.63
C TYR A 374 3.01 -1.96 9.06
N CYS A 375 2.81 -2.89 10.01
CA CYS A 375 3.89 -3.68 10.59
C CYS A 375 4.56 -4.59 9.53
N ILE A 376 3.76 -5.34 8.76
CA ILE A 376 4.29 -6.23 7.72
C ILE A 376 4.94 -5.43 6.59
N GLY A 377 4.32 -4.32 6.18
CA GLY A 377 4.89 -3.42 5.18
C GLY A 377 6.26 -2.87 5.60
N GLU A 378 6.38 -2.33 6.82
CA GLU A 378 7.66 -1.83 7.35
C GLU A 378 8.71 -2.95 7.38
N LEU A 379 8.35 -4.15 7.84
CA LEU A 379 9.27 -5.29 7.92
C LEU A 379 9.75 -5.78 6.54
N LEU A 380 8.90 -5.69 5.50
CA LEU A 380 9.33 -5.95 4.12
C LEU A 380 10.35 -4.90 3.64
N LEU A 381 10.14 -3.62 3.98
CA LEU A 381 11.10 -2.55 3.67
C LEU A 381 12.41 -2.69 4.46
N MET A 382 12.35 -3.10 5.73
CA MET A 382 13.54 -3.44 6.52
C MET A 382 14.36 -4.56 5.92
N ARG A 383 13.69 -5.56 5.33
CA ARG A 383 14.37 -6.66 4.64
C ARG A 383 15.07 -6.14 3.38
N ILE A 384 14.43 -5.25 2.62
CA ILE A 384 15.05 -4.56 1.48
C ILE A 384 16.27 -3.77 1.94
N GLU A 385 16.17 -2.98 3.00
CA GLU A 385 17.31 -2.25 3.56
C GLU A 385 18.45 -3.20 3.98
N THR A 386 18.12 -4.29 4.66
CA THR A 386 19.10 -5.26 5.14
C THR A 386 19.84 -5.94 3.98
N GLN A 387 19.12 -6.28 2.91
CA GLN A 387 19.65 -7.05 1.78
C GLN A 387 20.25 -6.16 0.67
N MET A 388 19.77 -4.93 0.53
CA MET A 388 20.09 -4.03 -0.58
C MET A 388 20.59 -2.66 -0.15
N GLY A 389 20.50 -2.30 1.12
CA GLY A 389 20.87 -1.00 1.66
C GLY A 389 19.72 0.02 1.65
N PRO A 390 19.74 1.01 2.55
CA PRO A 390 18.65 1.97 2.73
C PRO A 390 18.41 2.85 1.49
N LEU A 391 19.44 3.14 0.68
CA LEU A 391 19.27 3.91 -0.56
C LEU A 391 18.32 3.22 -1.55
N CYS A 392 18.22 1.89 -1.49
CA CYS A 392 17.38 1.10 -2.40
C CYS A 392 15.90 1.07 -1.98
N ALA A 393 15.58 1.29 -0.70
CA ALA A 393 14.23 1.19 -0.14
C ALA A 393 13.16 2.03 -0.89
N PRO A 394 13.32 3.36 -1.08
CA PRO A 394 12.33 4.17 -1.81
C PRO A 394 12.11 3.68 -3.25
N TYR A 395 13.19 3.22 -3.89
CA TYR A 395 13.15 2.79 -5.29
C TYR A 395 12.54 1.40 -5.46
N ALA A 396 12.68 0.52 -4.46
CA ALA A 396 11.96 -0.73 -4.38
C ALA A 396 10.45 -0.49 -4.22
N ALA A 397 10.04 0.41 -3.32
CA ALA A 397 8.64 0.80 -3.16
C ALA A 397 8.05 1.40 -4.45
N LEU A 398 8.77 2.31 -5.11
CA LEU A 398 8.36 2.86 -6.41
C LEU A 398 8.24 1.78 -7.49
N THR A 399 9.16 0.82 -7.51
CA THR A 399 9.14 -0.27 -8.49
C THR A 399 8.00 -1.25 -8.21
N ALA A 400 7.66 -1.50 -6.95
CA ALA A 400 6.48 -2.27 -6.56
C ALA A 400 5.19 -1.56 -7.01
N ALA A 401 5.10 -0.25 -6.77
CA ALA A 401 3.98 0.59 -7.22
C ALA A 401 4.04 1.00 -8.72
N ASN A 402 5.03 0.50 -9.48
CA ASN A 402 5.14 0.73 -10.92
C ASN A 402 4.24 -0.24 -11.70
N VAL A 403 2.94 -0.17 -11.42
CA VAL A 403 1.90 -0.95 -12.10
C VAL A 403 1.08 -0.02 -12.99
N ALA A 404 1.18 -0.22 -14.31
CA ALA A 404 0.38 0.51 -15.28
C ALA A 404 -0.98 -0.18 -15.45
N ILE A 405 -1.95 0.27 -14.66
CA ILE A 405 -3.35 -0.10 -14.83
C ILE A 405 -4.06 1.09 -15.50
N GLU A 406 -4.97 0.83 -16.43
CA GLU A 406 -5.83 1.86 -17.02
C GLU A 406 -7.30 1.63 -16.61
N PRO A 407 -7.68 1.92 -15.33
CA PRO A 407 -9.03 1.61 -14.81
C PRO A 407 -10.17 2.27 -15.59
N ASP A 408 -9.88 3.36 -16.31
CA ASP A 408 -10.84 4.05 -17.17
C ASP A 408 -11.08 3.36 -18.52
N LYS A 409 -10.30 2.34 -18.87
CA LYS A 409 -10.41 1.61 -20.14
C LYS A 409 -10.82 0.14 -19.97
N ILE A 410 -10.97 -0.34 -18.75
CA ILE A 410 -11.37 -1.72 -18.44
C ILE A 410 -12.60 -1.74 -17.54
N SER A 411 -13.37 -2.84 -17.56
CA SER A 411 -14.50 -2.99 -16.65
C SER A 411 -14.01 -3.22 -15.22
N LEU A 412 -14.86 -2.93 -14.22
CA LEU A 412 -14.53 -3.18 -12.82
C LEU A 412 -14.28 -4.66 -12.53
N SER A 413 -15.04 -5.57 -13.14
CA SER A 413 -14.85 -7.01 -12.97
C SER A 413 -13.53 -7.50 -13.58
N ASP A 414 -13.12 -6.93 -14.72
CA ASP A 414 -11.83 -7.25 -15.32
C ASP A 414 -10.69 -6.70 -14.45
N LEU A 415 -10.84 -5.48 -13.90
CA LEU A 415 -9.88 -4.91 -12.96
C LEU A 415 -9.71 -5.82 -11.73
N GLN A 416 -10.80 -6.22 -11.08
CA GLN A 416 -10.77 -7.16 -9.96
C GLN A 416 -10.03 -8.45 -10.34
N THR A 417 -10.43 -9.07 -11.45
CA THR A 417 -9.85 -10.33 -11.91
C THR A 417 -8.35 -10.20 -12.17
N LEU A 418 -7.91 -9.09 -12.77
CA LEU A 418 -6.50 -8.82 -13.01
C LEU A 418 -5.70 -8.69 -11.71
N MET A 419 -6.24 -7.98 -10.72
CA MET A 419 -5.54 -7.78 -9.44
C MET A 419 -5.51 -9.06 -8.59
N ASP A 420 -6.57 -9.88 -8.64
CA ASP A 420 -6.68 -11.13 -7.87
C ASP A 420 -5.92 -12.30 -8.47
N GLN A 421 -5.66 -12.30 -9.78
CA GLN A 421 -5.12 -13.47 -10.49
C GLN A 421 -3.72 -13.27 -11.06
N ASP A 422 -3.28 -12.03 -11.31
CA ASP A 422 -1.92 -11.74 -11.77
C ASP A 422 -1.08 -11.08 -10.67
N PRO A 423 -0.27 -11.86 -9.94
CA PRO A 423 0.63 -11.36 -8.91
C PRO A 423 1.59 -10.23 -9.36
N ARG A 424 1.89 -10.14 -10.67
CA ARG A 424 2.80 -9.12 -11.22
C ARG A 424 2.14 -7.75 -11.35
N LEU A 425 0.81 -7.72 -11.28
CA LEU A 425 0.01 -6.49 -11.28
C LEU A 425 -0.40 -6.07 -9.87
N HIS A 426 -0.11 -6.87 -8.86
CA HIS A 426 -0.43 -6.58 -7.47
C HIS A 426 0.75 -5.88 -6.75
N PRO A 427 0.64 -4.59 -6.40
CA PRO A 427 1.75 -3.81 -5.82
C PRO A 427 2.37 -4.46 -4.58
N ASP A 428 1.55 -4.93 -3.63
CA ASP A 428 2.05 -5.50 -2.38
C ASP A 428 2.75 -6.85 -2.58
N THR A 429 2.28 -7.66 -3.54
CA THR A 429 2.96 -8.90 -3.93
C THR A 429 4.30 -8.62 -4.60
N ARG A 430 4.38 -7.57 -5.42
CA ARG A 430 5.65 -7.13 -6.01
C ARG A 430 6.62 -6.67 -4.93
N LEU A 431 6.17 -5.91 -3.94
CA LEU A 431 7.02 -5.50 -2.82
C LEU A 431 7.58 -6.71 -2.07
N ALA A 432 6.74 -7.68 -1.73
CA ALA A 432 7.17 -8.91 -1.06
C ALA A 432 8.19 -9.70 -1.88
N ALA A 433 8.00 -9.80 -3.20
CA ALA A 433 8.94 -10.47 -4.08
C ALA A 433 10.27 -9.73 -4.18
N ILE A 434 10.25 -8.40 -4.27
CA ILE A 434 11.46 -7.57 -4.27
C ILE A 434 12.23 -7.75 -2.96
N ALA A 435 11.54 -7.81 -1.82
CA ALA A 435 12.14 -8.03 -0.50
C ALA A 435 12.84 -9.40 -0.34
N GLN A 436 12.65 -10.35 -1.25
CA GLN A 436 13.37 -11.63 -1.25
C GLN A 436 14.64 -11.64 -2.12
N LEU A 437 14.91 -10.56 -2.85
CA LEU A 437 16.10 -10.41 -3.66
C LEU A 437 17.28 -9.88 -2.83
N SER A 438 18.49 -10.25 -3.23
CA SER A 438 19.72 -9.65 -2.69
C SER A 438 20.57 -9.11 -3.82
N ILE A 439 21.32 -8.06 -3.53
CA ILE A 439 22.31 -7.48 -4.44
C ILE A 439 23.70 -7.58 -3.82
N ARG A 440 24.73 -7.57 -4.66
CA ARG A 440 26.11 -7.68 -4.20
C ARG A 440 26.58 -6.38 -3.58
N ASN A 441 26.27 -5.26 -4.21
CA ASN A 441 26.67 -3.93 -3.74
C ASN A 441 25.49 -3.24 -3.10
N LYS A 442 25.46 -3.16 -1.77
CA LYS A 442 24.45 -2.38 -1.05
C LYS A 442 24.45 -0.93 -1.54
N ASN A 443 23.26 -0.34 -1.58
CA ASN A 443 22.96 0.99 -2.10
C ASN A 443 23.17 1.16 -3.62
N ASP A 444 23.41 0.08 -4.38
CA ASP A 444 23.42 0.13 -5.85
C ASP A 444 21.99 -0.03 -6.40
N VAL A 445 21.32 1.12 -6.59
CA VAL A 445 19.96 1.22 -7.15
C VAL A 445 19.88 0.60 -8.54
N ALA A 446 20.94 0.71 -9.35
CA ALA A 446 20.97 0.18 -10.70
C ALA A 446 21.14 -1.34 -10.72
N GLU A 447 21.95 -1.88 -9.82
CA GLU A 447 22.02 -3.32 -9.60
C GLU A 447 20.66 -3.86 -9.12
N MET A 448 20.02 -3.21 -8.15
CA MET A 448 18.67 -3.57 -7.70
C MET A 448 17.69 -3.60 -8.87
N GLY A 449 17.61 -2.52 -9.67
CA GLY A 449 16.71 -2.44 -10.82
C GLY A 449 16.93 -3.58 -11.81
N ARG A 450 18.20 -3.88 -12.16
CA ARG A 450 18.52 -5.01 -13.06
C ARG A 450 18.12 -6.36 -12.48
N GLN A 451 18.33 -6.59 -11.19
CA GLN A 451 17.92 -7.85 -10.55
C GLN A 451 16.40 -8.03 -10.53
N ILE A 452 15.66 -6.95 -10.26
CA ILE A 452 14.19 -6.96 -10.29
C ILE A 452 13.69 -7.31 -11.70
N GLU A 453 14.24 -6.68 -12.75
CA GLU A 453 13.85 -6.96 -14.13
C GLU A 453 14.20 -8.41 -14.52
N GLN A 454 15.41 -8.87 -14.21
CA GLN A 454 15.90 -10.19 -14.63
C GLN A 454 15.24 -11.35 -13.91
N GLN A 455 15.02 -11.23 -12.59
CA GLN A 455 14.53 -12.34 -11.76
C GLN A 455 13.00 -12.34 -11.62
N LEU A 456 12.38 -11.16 -11.57
CA LEU A 456 10.94 -11.02 -11.32
C LEU A 456 10.15 -10.60 -12.56
N SER A 457 10.83 -10.15 -13.63
CA SER A 457 10.18 -9.62 -14.84
C SER A 457 9.23 -8.45 -14.56
N PHE A 458 9.50 -7.68 -13.51
CA PHE A 458 8.72 -6.48 -13.20
C PHE A 458 9.20 -5.31 -14.05
N SER A 459 8.25 -4.42 -14.39
CA SER A 459 8.60 -3.15 -15.02
C SER A 459 9.34 -2.26 -14.02
N VAL A 460 10.56 -1.86 -14.36
CA VAL A 460 11.39 -0.95 -13.57
C VAL A 460 11.42 0.43 -14.24
N PRO A 461 11.23 1.54 -13.50
CA PRO A 461 11.40 2.87 -14.06
C PRO A 461 12.80 3.03 -14.72
N PRO A 462 12.89 3.45 -16.00
CA PRO A 462 14.15 3.43 -16.76
C PRO A 462 15.31 4.22 -16.12
N ARG A 463 14.99 5.26 -15.34
CA ARG A 463 16.00 6.07 -14.63
C ARG A 463 16.72 5.32 -13.53
N LEU A 464 16.13 4.24 -13.02
CA LEU A 464 16.74 3.41 -11.98
C LEU A 464 17.75 2.43 -12.56
N LEU A 465 17.83 2.25 -13.88
CA LEU A 465 18.75 1.30 -14.52
C LEU A 465 20.12 1.91 -14.87
N ASN A 466 20.26 3.23 -14.73
CA ASN A 466 21.42 4.02 -15.18
C ASN A 466 22.38 4.41 -14.05
#